data_AF-A0A923X895-F1
#
_entry.id   AF-A0A923X895-F1
#
_cell.length_a   1.000
_cell.length_b   1.000
_cell.length_c   1.000
_cell.angle_alpha   90.00
_cell.angle_beta   90.00
_cell.angle_gamma   90.00
#
_symmetry.space_group_name_H-M   'P 1'
#
loop_
_entity.id
_entity.type
_entity.pdbx_description
1 polymer ?
#
loop_
_entity_poly.entity_id
_entity_poly.type
_entity_poly.pdbx_seq_one_letter_code
_entity_poly.pdbx_strand_id
1 'polypeptide(L)'
;MGFIDQLFYQGQYAEVLEKTYEDQSKIVIGHMPYIIGSLSFLGRVEEADAFFLAKQKSLSPVQKSYGHFFLSIAWTRRSHYKKARRHLKENQQIDRLENFNNAEIRFLVSQGISFFLYYFGQFQKSLTWSQKSLNAAMAIDNFWMKALSLDLLANNLIQNGRIFEGLSHFKQAIKFSNLLKNQALVQAMETSHLIFRCEYGIEIEASFKELNEKFRTLTVKDSFSKANLGLELARQLTLRGQYRDALATLDLISPYVYQSQNRRQEARLNLRWAECYFQKNELSTALHYIRSGKKSLEFVDQTYEIQFLGLEIKTYKQMQPDLIPTEQQRRLDELSTKFKTIMNENMISRQTKQSRSTLENSGDEIHLLLQKAESSEEEARKIILRTGFYSWIPRFLNVQKGQNYILLNLESKSITCLDSNGISHKPQELSTLNYKILTALSKNFKTKEELLETIWGYEYDPLRHDSLIYSAFSNLRKILGDHSWLLETSETGYQLKADMLEISAQKTIKNKNQSVISIDQSVNFTMPDQDQNLPQYLKLGLNSRQIQILQYFQHNQFIAVKIVQDLFSISEITANRDLRALLNSNLVVRVGQGRATRYMRSSK
;
A
#
# COMPACT_ATOMS: atom_id res chain seq x y z
N MET A 1 -32.72 28.12 -3.74
CA MET A 1 -32.64 26.66 -3.68
C MET A 1 -33.92 26.20 -2.99
N GLY A 2 -34.73 25.36 -3.64
CA GLY A 2 -35.89 24.76 -3.00
C GLY A 2 -35.50 23.74 -1.92
N PHE A 3 -36.44 22.92 -1.50
CA PHE A 3 -36.17 21.86 -0.52
C PHE A 3 -35.61 20.58 -1.16
N ILE A 4 -36.13 20.17 -2.32
CA ILE A 4 -35.75 18.89 -2.98
C ILE A 4 -34.33 18.93 -3.55
N ASP A 5 -33.93 20.04 -4.15
CA ASP A 5 -32.57 20.32 -4.61
C ASP A 5 -31.59 20.34 -3.44
N GLN A 6 -31.96 20.91 -2.29
CA GLN A 6 -31.14 20.85 -1.09
C GLN A 6 -30.89 19.41 -0.63
N LEU A 7 -31.94 18.57 -0.52
CA LEU A 7 -31.79 17.15 -0.17
C LEU A 7 -30.89 16.41 -1.17
N PHE A 8 -31.06 16.68 -2.47
CA PHE A 8 -30.25 16.09 -3.52
C PHE A 8 -28.77 16.46 -3.38
N TYR A 9 -28.46 17.74 -3.18
CA TYR A 9 -27.07 18.19 -3.03
C TYR A 9 -26.43 17.72 -1.73
N GLN A 10 -27.23 17.44 -0.70
CA GLN A 10 -26.80 16.78 0.55
C GLN A 10 -26.55 15.27 0.39
N GLY A 11 -26.89 14.69 -0.77
CA GLY A 11 -26.70 13.26 -1.04
C GLY A 11 -27.82 12.38 -0.49
N GLN A 12 -28.95 12.94 -0.08
CA GLN A 12 -30.10 12.21 0.47
C GLN A 12 -31.01 11.69 -0.65
N TYR A 13 -30.43 10.92 -1.58
CA TYR A 13 -31.11 10.48 -2.80
C TYR A 13 -32.36 9.63 -2.54
N ALA A 14 -32.35 8.78 -1.51
CA ALA A 14 -33.52 7.97 -1.14
C ALA A 14 -34.69 8.84 -0.67
N GLU A 15 -34.41 9.86 0.14
CA GLU A 15 -35.41 10.80 0.64
C GLU A 15 -35.99 11.67 -0.49
N VAL A 16 -35.15 12.05 -1.47
CA VAL A 16 -35.63 12.73 -2.70
C VAL A 16 -36.69 11.88 -3.39
N LEU A 17 -36.44 10.58 -3.59
CA LEU A 17 -37.40 9.68 -4.25
C LEU A 17 -38.67 9.46 -3.42
N GLU A 18 -38.54 9.24 -2.11
CA GLU A 18 -39.68 9.08 -1.21
C GLU A 18 -40.64 10.28 -1.26
N LYS A 19 -40.08 11.50 -1.31
CA LYS A 19 -40.89 12.73 -1.29
C LYS A 19 -41.45 13.14 -2.65
N THR A 20 -40.94 12.58 -3.75
CA THR A 20 -41.29 13.06 -5.10
C THR A 20 -41.70 11.99 -6.10
N TYR A 21 -41.08 10.82 -6.09
CA TYR A 21 -41.21 9.81 -7.13
C TYR A 21 -42.15 8.66 -6.75
N GLU A 22 -42.06 8.19 -5.49
CA GLU A 22 -42.85 7.05 -5.00
C GLU A 22 -44.35 7.37 -4.90
N ASP A 23 -44.72 8.66 -4.89
CA ASP A 23 -46.09 9.14 -5.01
C ASP A 23 -46.26 9.90 -6.34
N GLN A 24 -46.89 9.26 -7.33
CA GLN A 24 -47.07 9.83 -8.67
C GLN A 24 -47.79 11.17 -8.67
N SER A 25 -48.64 11.45 -7.66
CA SER A 25 -49.36 12.71 -7.53
C SER A 25 -48.45 13.89 -7.16
N LYS A 26 -47.25 13.61 -6.63
CA LYS A 26 -46.27 14.60 -6.16
C LYS A 26 -45.16 14.91 -7.18
N ILE A 27 -45.22 14.32 -8.38
CA ILE A 27 -44.20 14.55 -9.41
C ILE A 27 -44.39 15.94 -10.02
N VAL A 28 -43.50 16.87 -9.65
CA VAL A 28 -43.42 18.22 -10.21
C VAL A 28 -42.33 18.27 -11.28
N ILE A 29 -42.61 18.91 -12.43
CA ILE A 29 -41.66 19.01 -13.56
C ILE A 29 -40.32 19.62 -13.12
N GLY A 30 -40.35 20.61 -12.21
CA GLY A 30 -39.15 21.22 -11.62
C GLY A 30 -38.22 20.22 -10.92
N HIS A 31 -38.74 19.14 -10.35
CA HIS A 31 -37.97 18.15 -9.58
C HIS A 31 -37.36 17.05 -10.44
N MET A 32 -37.68 17.01 -11.74
CA MET A 32 -37.29 15.93 -12.65
C MET A 32 -35.78 15.65 -12.69
N PRO A 33 -34.88 16.66 -12.76
CA PRO A 33 -33.43 16.43 -12.67
C PRO A 33 -33.00 15.63 -11.44
N TYR A 34 -33.56 15.96 -10.28
CA TYR A 34 -33.18 15.39 -8.99
C TYR A 34 -33.73 13.97 -8.82
N ILE A 35 -34.92 13.69 -9.36
CA ILE A 35 -35.47 12.33 -9.44
C ILE A 35 -34.58 11.44 -10.31
N ILE A 36 -34.25 11.88 -11.53
CA ILE A 36 -33.40 11.11 -12.46
C ILE A 36 -32.02 10.89 -11.87
N GLY A 37 -31.42 11.92 -11.27
CA GLY A 37 -30.14 11.81 -10.57
C GLY A 37 -30.18 10.83 -9.40
N SER A 38 -31.25 10.86 -8.60
CA SER A 38 -31.40 9.99 -7.43
C SER A 38 -31.59 8.53 -7.81
N LEU A 39 -32.46 8.25 -8.81
CA LEU A 39 -32.59 6.90 -9.39
C LEU A 39 -31.23 6.42 -9.93
N SER A 40 -30.51 7.29 -10.64
CA SER A 40 -29.19 6.98 -11.20
C SER A 40 -28.15 6.64 -10.13
N PHE A 41 -28.06 7.43 -9.05
CA PHE A 41 -27.09 7.22 -7.98
C PHE A 41 -27.43 6.06 -7.04
N LEU A 42 -28.71 5.68 -6.96
CA LEU A 42 -29.16 4.48 -6.25
C LEU A 42 -29.09 3.20 -7.11
N GLY A 43 -28.58 3.28 -8.34
CA GLY A 43 -28.41 2.14 -9.23
C GLY A 43 -29.68 1.70 -9.98
N ARG A 44 -30.80 2.44 -9.85
CA ARG A 44 -32.06 2.25 -10.60
C ARG A 44 -31.96 2.87 -12.01
N VAL A 45 -30.91 2.53 -12.75
CA VAL A 45 -30.51 3.25 -13.98
C VAL A 45 -31.48 3.02 -15.15
N GLU A 46 -31.97 1.79 -15.31
CA GLU A 46 -32.98 1.46 -16.34
C GLU A 46 -34.27 2.25 -16.14
N GLU A 47 -34.70 2.35 -14.88
CA GLU A 47 -35.89 3.12 -14.49
C GLU A 47 -35.68 4.62 -14.69
N ALA A 48 -34.49 5.14 -14.33
CA ALA A 48 -34.12 6.52 -14.60
C ALA A 48 -34.18 6.84 -16.11
N ASP A 49 -33.66 5.95 -16.96
CA ASP A 49 -33.63 6.12 -18.42
C ASP A 49 -35.05 6.09 -18.99
N ALA A 50 -35.86 5.09 -18.60
CA ALA A 50 -37.26 4.99 -19.02
C ALA A 50 -38.09 6.21 -18.59
N PHE A 51 -37.93 6.64 -17.33
CA PHE A 51 -38.63 7.80 -16.78
C PHE A 51 -38.23 9.11 -17.49
N PHE A 52 -36.93 9.29 -17.75
CA PHE A 52 -36.44 10.42 -18.52
C PHE A 52 -37.01 10.43 -19.94
N LEU A 53 -36.96 9.30 -20.66
CA LEU A 53 -37.48 9.19 -22.03
C LEU A 53 -38.98 9.51 -22.11
N ALA A 54 -39.77 9.11 -21.11
CA ALA A 54 -41.21 9.37 -21.06
C ALA A 54 -41.53 10.86 -20.85
N LYS A 55 -40.67 11.59 -20.13
CA LYS A 55 -40.93 12.98 -19.72
C LYS A 55 -40.09 14.03 -20.42
N GLN A 56 -39.02 13.65 -21.13
CA GLN A 56 -38.05 14.58 -21.70
C GLN A 56 -38.68 15.65 -22.60
N LYS A 57 -39.79 15.37 -23.29
CA LYS A 57 -40.45 16.34 -24.18
C LYS A 57 -40.94 17.58 -23.44
N SER A 58 -41.36 17.45 -22.18
CA SER A 58 -41.88 18.55 -21.36
C SER A 58 -40.80 19.27 -20.53
N LEU A 59 -39.53 18.89 -20.67
CA LEU A 59 -38.42 19.47 -19.90
C LEU A 59 -37.79 20.66 -20.61
N SER A 60 -37.34 21.64 -19.82
CA SER A 60 -36.51 22.74 -20.31
C SER A 60 -35.13 22.24 -20.79
N PRO A 61 -34.39 23.02 -21.60
CA PRO A 61 -33.04 22.64 -22.06
C PRO A 61 -32.10 22.27 -20.90
N VAL A 62 -32.09 23.05 -19.81
CA VAL A 62 -31.26 22.78 -18.62
C VAL A 62 -31.67 21.47 -17.95
N GLN A 63 -32.97 21.23 -17.79
CA GLN A 63 -33.47 19.99 -17.17
C GLN A 63 -33.16 18.76 -18.01
N LYS A 64 -33.27 18.86 -19.35
CA LYS A 64 -32.82 17.81 -20.28
C LYS A 64 -31.33 17.55 -20.11
N SER A 65 -30.52 18.61 -20.05
CA SER A 65 -29.07 18.51 -19.88
C SER A 65 -28.70 17.75 -18.60
N TYR A 66 -29.38 18.04 -17.49
CA TYR A 66 -29.22 17.27 -16.24
C TYR A 66 -29.56 15.79 -16.41
N GLY A 67 -30.69 15.48 -17.05
CA GLY A 67 -31.11 14.10 -17.30
C GLY A 67 -30.06 13.33 -18.11
N HIS A 68 -29.63 13.88 -19.25
CA HIS A 68 -28.56 13.26 -20.04
C HIS A 68 -27.24 13.15 -19.27
N PHE A 69 -26.87 14.16 -18.47
CA PHE A 69 -25.68 14.11 -17.64
C PHE A 69 -25.73 12.94 -16.66
N PHE A 70 -26.74 12.84 -15.80
CA PHE A 70 -26.83 11.77 -14.80
C PHE A 70 -26.88 10.38 -15.43
N LEU A 71 -27.68 10.21 -16.50
CA LEU A 71 -27.76 8.94 -17.23
C LEU A 71 -26.41 8.58 -17.87
N SER A 72 -25.67 9.56 -18.41
CA SER A 72 -24.34 9.31 -18.97
C SER A 72 -23.35 8.82 -17.91
N ILE A 73 -23.37 9.39 -16.70
CA ILE A 73 -22.53 8.96 -15.57
C ILE A 73 -22.91 7.54 -15.14
N ALA A 74 -24.20 7.28 -14.95
CA ALA A 74 -24.70 5.99 -14.50
C ALA A 74 -24.39 4.86 -15.47
N TRP A 75 -24.66 5.06 -16.77
CA TRP A 75 -24.32 4.09 -17.81
C TRP A 75 -22.81 3.88 -17.96
N THR A 76 -22.00 4.93 -17.74
CA THR A 76 -20.53 4.80 -17.74
C THR A 76 -20.05 3.92 -16.58
N ARG A 77 -20.60 4.10 -15.37
CA ARG A 77 -20.24 3.30 -14.18
C ARG A 77 -20.62 1.82 -14.33
N ARG A 78 -21.72 1.51 -15.03
CA ARG A 78 -22.13 0.13 -15.40
C ARG A 78 -21.45 -0.39 -16.67
N SER A 79 -20.45 0.32 -17.19
CA SER A 79 -19.71 -0.05 -18.41
C SER A 79 -20.58 -0.19 -19.68
N HIS A 80 -21.75 0.44 -19.72
CA HIS A 80 -22.61 0.53 -20.91
C HIS A 80 -22.25 1.76 -21.77
N TYR A 81 -21.00 1.81 -22.25
CA TYR A 81 -20.41 2.98 -22.91
C TYR A 81 -21.17 3.44 -24.16
N LYS A 82 -21.81 2.53 -24.90
CA LYS A 82 -22.64 2.89 -26.07
C LYS A 82 -23.83 3.77 -25.66
N LYS A 83 -24.55 3.41 -24.59
CA LYS A 83 -25.67 4.20 -24.04
C LYS A 83 -25.16 5.52 -23.46
N ALA A 84 -24.10 5.48 -22.66
CA ALA A 84 -23.49 6.69 -22.11
C ALA A 84 -23.12 7.70 -23.21
N ARG A 85 -22.46 7.23 -24.28
CA ARG A 85 -22.09 8.06 -25.43
C ARG A 85 -23.30 8.66 -26.16
N ARG A 86 -24.42 7.94 -26.25
CA ARG A 86 -25.68 8.47 -26.81
C ARG A 86 -26.15 9.69 -26.01
N HIS A 87 -26.29 9.56 -24.68
CA HIS A 87 -26.72 10.67 -23.84
C HIS A 87 -25.73 11.84 -23.88
N LEU A 88 -24.41 11.59 -23.94
CA LEU A 88 -23.42 12.68 -24.08
C LEU A 88 -23.56 13.44 -25.40
N LYS A 89 -23.82 12.74 -26.51
CA LYS A 89 -24.06 13.38 -27.82
C LYS A 89 -25.31 14.26 -27.79
N GLU A 90 -26.40 13.74 -27.23
CA GLU A 90 -27.66 14.48 -27.07
C GLU A 90 -27.45 15.71 -26.16
N ASN A 91 -26.72 15.56 -25.05
CA ASN A 91 -26.40 16.67 -24.16
C ASN A 91 -25.56 17.75 -24.86
N GLN A 92 -24.57 17.34 -25.64
CA GLN A 92 -23.75 18.27 -26.42
C GLN A 92 -24.55 18.99 -27.51
N GLN A 93 -25.59 18.37 -28.08
CA GLN A 93 -26.49 19.03 -29.02
C GLN A 93 -27.30 20.13 -28.34
N ILE A 94 -27.74 19.92 -27.10
CA ILE A 94 -28.44 20.95 -26.31
C ILE A 94 -27.54 22.19 -26.12
N ASP A 95 -26.30 22.01 -25.68
CA ASP A 95 -25.35 23.12 -25.48
C ASP A 95 -25.10 23.93 -26.77
N ARG A 96 -25.05 23.23 -27.92
CA ARG A 96 -24.95 23.87 -29.24
C ARG A 96 -26.18 24.68 -29.60
N LEU A 97 -27.39 24.15 -29.37
CA LEU A 97 -28.65 24.84 -29.66
C LEU A 97 -28.83 26.08 -28.80
N GLU A 98 -28.29 26.07 -27.58
CA GLU A 98 -28.25 27.23 -26.67
C GLU A 98 -27.11 28.21 -27.02
N ASN A 99 -26.45 28.04 -28.17
CA ASN A 99 -25.31 28.83 -28.62
C ASN A 99 -24.18 28.96 -27.58
N PHE A 100 -24.01 27.94 -26.73
CA PHE A 100 -23.07 27.92 -25.62
C PHE A 100 -23.28 29.04 -24.58
N ASN A 101 -24.41 29.74 -24.54
CA ASN A 101 -24.57 30.90 -23.65
C ASN A 101 -24.87 30.51 -22.19
N ASN A 102 -25.25 29.25 -21.94
CA ASN A 102 -25.62 28.78 -20.61
C ASN A 102 -24.44 28.04 -19.94
N ALA A 103 -23.84 28.65 -18.91
CA ALA A 103 -22.72 28.08 -18.17
C ALA A 103 -23.07 26.75 -17.49
N GLU A 104 -24.30 26.57 -17.03
CA GLU A 104 -24.77 25.36 -16.35
C GLU A 104 -24.83 24.16 -17.29
N ILE A 105 -25.40 24.34 -18.47
CA ILE A 105 -25.41 23.31 -19.53
C ILE A 105 -23.98 22.97 -19.95
N ARG A 106 -23.13 24.00 -20.13
CA ARG A 106 -21.72 23.81 -20.48
C ARG A 106 -20.96 23.02 -19.42
N PHE A 107 -21.22 23.26 -18.14
CA PHE A 107 -20.68 22.46 -17.03
C PHE A 107 -21.11 21.00 -17.16
N LEU A 108 -22.41 20.74 -17.30
CA LEU A 108 -22.98 19.38 -17.36
C LEU A 108 -22.40 18.58 -18.54
N VAL A 109 -22.30 19.21 -19.72
CA VAL A 109 -21.68 18.59 -20.91
C VAL A 109 -20.21 18.31 -20.67
N SER A 110 -19.45 19.30 -20.21
CA SER A 110 -18.00 19.16 -20.05
C SER A 110 -17.65 18.13 -18.97
N GLN A 111 -18.37 18.14 -17.85
CA GLN A 111 -18.20 17.18 -16.76
C GLN A 111 -18.53 15.76 -17.23
N GLY A 112 -19.66 15.58 -17.93
CA GLY A 112 -20.07 14.27 -18.44
C GLY A 112 -19.08 13.69 -19.44
N ILE A 113 -18.59 14.50 -20.39
CA ILE A 113 -17.59 14.07 -21.38
C ILE A 113 -16.26 13.74 -20.69
N SER A 114 -15.81 14.59 -19.77
CA SER A 114 -14.59 14.33 -18.99
C SER A 114 -14.70 13.00 -18.23
N PHE A 115 -15.81 12.77 -17.53
CA PHE A 115 -16.01 11.55 -16.76
C PHE A 115 -15.98 10.29 -17.64
N PHE A 116 -16.66 10.34 -18.79
CA PHE A 116 -16.63 9.26 -19.77
C PHE A 116 -15.21 8.98 -20.29
N LEU A 117 -14.46 10.02 -20.64
CA LEU A 117 -13.09 9.89 -21.12
C LEU A 117 -12.14 9.36 -20.05
N TYR A 118 -12.32 9.76 -18.79
CA TYR A 118 -11.60 9.21 -17.64
C TYR A 118 -11.81 7.69 -17.52
N TYR A 119 -13.07 7.24 -17.59
CA TYR A 119 -13.39 5.81 -17.54
C TYR A 119 -12.96 5.02 -18.77
N PHE A 120 -12.59 5.71 -19.85
CA PHE A 120 -12.02 5.10 -21.06
C PHE A 120 -10.48 5.14 -21.07
N GLY A 121 -9.84 5.68 -20.03
CA GLY A 121 -8.38 5.80 -19.93
C GLY A 121 -7.79 6.95 -20.75
N GLN A 122 -8.60 7.83 -21.34
CA GLN A 122 -8.12 8.96 -22.15
C GLN A 122 -7.86 10.20 -21.28
N PHE A 123 -6.97 10.05 -20.29
CA PHE A 123 -6.79 11.04 -19.22
C PHE A 123 -6.37 12.42 -19.70
N GLN A 124 -5.52 12.53 -20.73
CA GLN A 124 -5.13 13.85 -21.26
C GLN A 124 -6.32 14.60 -21.87
N LYS A 125 -7.18 13.93 -22.64
CA LYS A 125 -8.39 14.55 -23.20
C LYS A 125 -9.41 14.85 -22.10
N SER A 126 -9.55 13.92 -21.17
CA SER A 126 -10.41 14.07 -19.99
C SER A 126 -9.99 15.29 -19.16
N LEU A 127 -8.70 15.52 -18.98
CA LEU A 127 -8.13 16.69 -18.29
C LEU A 127 -8.58 18.00 -18.96
N THR A 128 -8.47 18.09 -20.29
CA THR A 128 -8.94 19.27 -21.04
C THR A 128 -10.42 19.56 -20.79
N TRP A 129 -11.26 18.52 -20.78
CA TRP A 129 -12.69 18.67 -20.50
C TRP A 129 -12.99 18.98 -19.04
N SER A 130 -12.22 18.43 -18.09
CA SER A 130 -12.37 18.75 -16.66
C SER A 130 -12.04 20.22 -16.37
N GLN A 131 -11.04 20.79 -17.07
CA GLN A 131 -10.74 22.22 -16.95
C GLN A 131 -11.86 23.09 -17.50
N LYS A 132 -12.46 22.71 -18.63
CA LYS A 132 -13.66 23.39 -19.16
C LYS A 132 -14.84 23.32 -18.20
N SER A 133 -15.04 22.16 -17.57
CA SER A 133 -16.05 21.98 -16.54
C SER A 133 -15.81 22.89 -15.35
N LEU A 134 -14.59 22.93 -14.81
CA LEU A 134 -14.26 23.82 -13.69
C LEU A 134 -14.47 25.29 -14.05
N ASN A 135 -14.03 25.73 -15.23
CA ASN A 135 -14.22 27.11 -15.68
C ASN A 135 -15.72 27.47 -15.76
N ALA A 136 -16.56 26.56 -16.27
CA ALA A 136 -18.01 26.74 -16.29
C ALA A 136 -18.61 26.76 -14.87
N ALA A 137 -18.18 25.85 -13.98
CA ALA A 137 -18.62 25.80 -12.59
C ALA A 137 -18.25 27.06 -11.79
N MET A 138 -17.11 27.68 -12.09
CA MET A 138 -16.67 28.92 -11.43
C MET A 138 -17.53 30.13 -11.83
N ALA A 139 -18.13 30.12 -13.02
CA ALA A 139 -19.09 31.14 -13.45
C ALA A 139 -20.49 30.98 -12.82
N ILE A 140 -20.72 29.89 -12.08
CA ILE A 140 -22.00 29.57 -11.45
C ILE A 140 -21.84 29.64 -9.93
N ASP A 141 -22.83 30.19 -9.23
CA ASP A 141 -22.86 30.14 -7.77
C ASP A 141 -23.44 28.80 -7.26
N ASN A 142 -22.75 27.70 -7.55
CA ASN A 142 -23.17 26.36 -7.13
C ASN A 142 -21.98 25.53 -6.61
N PHE A 143 -21.94 25.30 -5.29
CA PHE A 143 -20.87 24.53 -4.65
C PHE A 143 -20.82 23.06 -5.08
N TRP A 144 -21.94 22.45 -5.46
CA TRP A 144 -21.97 21.06 -5.92
C TRP A 144 -21.23 20.89 -7.25
N MET A 145 -21.41 21.83 -8.17
CA MET A 145 -20.70 21.82 -9.45
C MET A 145 -19.20 22.07 -9.27
N LYS A 146 -18.83 22.97 -8.36
CA LYS A 146 -17.42 23.24 -8.00
C LYS A 146 -16.78 22.01 -7.37
N ALA A 147 -17.47 21.33 -6.46
CA ALA A 147 -16.98 20.10 -5.83
C ALA A 147 -16.73 18.99 -6.87
N LEU A 148 -17.70 18.72 -7.75
CA LEU A 148 -17.58 17.66 -8.77
C LEU A 148 -16.51 17.95 -9.84
N SER A 149 -16.36 19.20 -10.27
CA SER A 149 -15.33 19.57 -11.23
C SER A 149 -13.93 19.44 -10.64
N LEU A 150 -13.74 19.86 -9.38
CA LEU A 150 -12.46 19.70 -8.68
C LEU A 150 -12.09 18.24 -8.42
N ASP A 151 -13.06 17.39 -8.04
CA ASP A 151 -12.85 15.94 -7.87
C ASP A 151 -12.35 15.29 -9.16
N LEU A 152 -13.05 15.52 -10.28
CA LEU A 152 -12.66 14.93 -11.55
C LEU A 152 -11.35 15.52 -12.09
N LEU A 153 -11.12 16.82 -11.91
CA LEU A 153 -9.84 17.45 -12.25
C LEU A 153 -8.69 16.83 -11.45
N ALA A 154 -8.87 16.64 -10.14
CA ALA A 154 -7.89 16.01 -9.27
C ALA A 154 -7.48 14.61 -9.76
N ASN A 155 -8.48 13.76 -10.02
CA ASN A 155 -8.26 12.43 -10.59
C ASN A 155 -7.47 12.48 -11.91
N ASN A 156 -7.83 13.38 -12.83
CA ASN A 156 -7.14 13.53 -14.11
C ASN A 156 -5.70 14.04 -13.95
N LEU A 157 -5.46 15.03 -13.08
CA LEU A 157 -4.12 15.56 -12.82
C LEU A 157 -3.19 14.47 -12.31
N ILE A 158 -3.65 13.67 -11.36
CA ILE A 158 -2.88 12.55 -10.79
C ILE A 158 -2.53 11.51 -11.87
N GLN A 159 -3.50 11.10 -12.69
CA GLN A 159 -3.27 10.12 -13.76
C GLN A 159 -2.27 10.63 -14.83
N ASN A 160 -2.18 11.95 -15.01
CA ASN A 160 -1.20 12.61 -15.89
C ASN A 160 0.10 13.01 -15.15
N GLY A 161 0.33 12.56 -13.91
CA GLY A 161 1.59 12.76 -13.18
C GLY A 161 1.67 14.02 -12.31
N ARG A 162 0.68 14.92 -12.35
CA ARG A 162 0.58 16.10 -11.49
C ARG A 162 -0.01 15.74 -10.13
N ILE A 163 0.67 14.83 -9.41
CA ILE A 163 0.13 14.11 -8.26
C ILE A 163 -0.22 15.05 -7.10
N PHE A 164 0.73 15.85 -6.62
CA PHE A 164 0.51 16.76 -5.48
C PHE A 164 -0.54 17.84 -5.77
N GLU A 165 -0.59 18.34 -7.01
CA GLU A 165 -1.61 19.30 -7.42
C GLU A 165 -3.00 18.68 -7.40
N GLY A 166 -3.15 17.46 -7.92
CA GLY A 166 -4.42 16.74 -7.83
C GLY A 166 -4.83 16.47 -6.39
N LEU A 167 -3.91 16.08 -5.50
CA LEU A 167 -4.20 15.93 -4.07
C LEU A 167 -4.63 17.25 -3.41
N SER A 168 -4.06 18.39 -3.82
CA SER A 168 -4.52 19.71 -3.39
C SER A 168 -5.95 20.01 -3.84
N HIS A 169 -6.29 19.69 -5.09
CA HIS A 169 -7.66 19.86 -5.60
C HIS A 169 -8.68 18.95 -4.89
N PHE A 170 -8.30 17.72 -4.48
CA PHE A 170 -9.15 16.90 -3.62
C PHE A 170 -9.50 17.60 -2.30
N LYS A 171 -8.52 18.24 -1.64
CA LYS A 171 -8.78 18.98 -0.38
C LYS A 171 -9.78 20.13 -0.60
N GLN A 172 -9.69 20.83 -1.74
CA GLN A 172 -10.64 21.87 -2.10
C GLN A 172 -12.04 21.30 -2.40
N ALA A 173 -12.11 20.19 -3.13
CA ALA A 173 -13.37 19.49 -3.41
C ALA A 173 -14.07 19.05 -2.12
N ILE A 174 -13.32 18.48 -1.16
CA ILE A 174 -13.81 18.09 0.17
C ILE A 174 -14.35 19.31 0.94
N LYS A 175 -13.66 20.46 0.88
CA LYS A 175 -14.15 21.70 1.52
C LYS A 175 -15.52 22.11 0.97
N PHE A 176 -15.72 22.10 -0.35
CA PHE A 176 -17.02 22.41 -0.95
C PHE A 176 -18.09 21.37 -0.59
N SER A 177 -17.75 20.07 -0.58
CA SER A 177 -18.67 19.00 -0.19
C SER A 177 -19.13 19.12 1.28
N ASN A 178 -18.24 19.56 2.18
CA ASN A 178 -18.58 19.85 3.56
C ASN A 178 -19.55 21.04 3.69
N LEU A 179 -19.37 22.09 2.90
CA LEU A 179 -20.32 23.23 2.86
C LEU A 179 -21.72 22.79 2.42
N LEU A 180 -21.82 21.78 1.55
CA LEU A 180 -23.07 21.16 1.13
C LEU A 180 -23.65 20.18 2.15
N LYS A 181 -22.90 19.85 3.22
CA LYS A 181 -23.21 18.77 4.17
C LYS A 181 -23.37 17.39 3.51
N ASN A 182 -22.73 17.17 2.35
CA ASN A 182 -22.80 15.91 1.62
C ASN A 182 -21.72 14.93 2.10
N GLN A 183 -22.03 14.16 3.15
CA GLN A 183 -21.07 13.25 3.77
C GLN A 183 -20.65 12.10 2.85
N ALA A 184 -21.56 11.62 1.99
CA ALA A 184 -21.24 10.57 1.02
C ALA A 184 -20.17 11.04 0.02
N LEU A 185 -20.28 12.27 -0.47
CA LEU A 185 -19.31 12.85 -1.39
C LEU A 185 -17.96 13.12 -0.72
N VAL A 186 -17.97 13.63 0.53
CA VAL A 186 -16.76 13.79 1.34
C VAL A 186 -16.03 12.46 1.50
N GLN A 187 -16.73 11.41 1.94
CA GLN A 187 -16.15 10.09 2.15
C GLN A 187 -15.57 9.49 0.86
N ALA A 188 -16.25 9.66 -0.28
CA ALA A 188 -15.76 9.18 -1.58
C ALA A 188 -14.48 9.91 -2.03
N MET A 189 -14.42 11.23 -1.84
CA MET A 189 -13.24 12.06 -2.18
C MET A 189 -12.06 11.74 -1.27
N GLU A 190 -12.28 11.63 0.05
CA GLU A 190 -11.24 11.23 0.99
C GLU A 190 -10.72 9.81 0.72
N THR A 191 -11.62 8.89 0.35
CA THR A 191 -11.22 7.53 -0.05
C THR A 191 -10.32 7.55 -1.27
N SER A 192 -10.67 8.34 -2.29
CA SER A 192 -9.85 8.49 -3.50
C SER A 192 -8.50 9.14 -3.18
N HIS A 193 -8.49 10.19 -2.36
CA HIS A 193 -7.29 10.85 -1.89
C HIS A 193 -6.34 9.91 -1.14
N LEU A 194 -6.89 9.08 -0.23
CA LEU A 194 -6.12 8.07 0.50
C LEU A 194 -5.56 6.98 -0.43
N ILE A 195 -6.39 6.47 -1.35
CA ILE A 195 -5.95 5.47 -2.32
C ILE A 195 -4.78 6.01 -3.15
N PHE A 196 -4.83 7.26 -3.63
CA PHE A 196 -3.72 7.84 -4.39
C PHE A 196 -2.46 8.06 -3.56
N ARG A 197 -2.60 8.47 -2.28
CA ARG A 197 -1.43 8.54 -1.38
C ARG A 197 -0.74 7.18 -1.26
N CYS A 198 -1.51 6.11 -1.07
CA CYS A 198 -0.98 4.75 -1.06
C CYS A 198 -0.42 4.33 -2.44
N GLU A 199 -1.12 4.66 -3.53
CA GLU A 199 -0.76 4.30 -4.91
C GLU A 199 0.64 4.78 -5.26
N TYR A 200 0.93 6.05 -4.95
CA TYR A 200 2.17 6.74 -5.29
C TYR A 200 3.21 6.75 -4.15
N GLY A 201 2.96 6.08 -3.03
CA GLY A 201 3.92 5.94 -1.93
C GLY A 201 4.13 7.22 -1.12
N ILE A 202 3.12 8.07 -1.03
CA ILE A 202 3.13 9.27 -0.20
C ILE A 202 2.84 8.86 1.24
N GLU A 203 3.78 9.17 2.14
CA GLU A 203 3.69 8.86 3.57
C GLU A 203 3.39 7.36 3.83
N ILE A 204 4.16 6.49 3.16
CA ILE A 204 3.94 5.02 3.04
C ILE A 204 3.34 4.36 4.28
N GLU A 205 3.94 4.56 5.47
CA GLU A 205 3.48 3.88 6.68
C GLU A 205 2.19 4.49 7.25
N ALA A 206 2.10 5.82 7.28
CA ALA A 206 0.92 6.52 7.77
C ALA A 206 -0.30 6.27 6.88
N SER A 207 -0.12 6.35 5.55
CA SER A 207 -1.19 6.11 4.58
C SER A 207 -1.64 4.64 4.58
N PHE A 208 -0.73 3.68 4.74
CA PHE A 208 -1.10 2.26 4.91
C PHE A 208 -1.91 2.01 6.19
N LYS A 209 -1.49 2.60 7.32
CA LYS A 209 -2.23 2.49 8.59
C LYS A 209 -3.65 3.06 8.45
N GLU A 210 -3.76 4.26 7.89
CA GLU A 210 -5.03 4.93 7.62
C GLU A 210 -5.92 4.10 6.68
N LEU A 211 -5.34 3.52 5.61
CA LEU A 211 -6.04 2.64 4.66
C LEU A 211 -6.64 1.41 5.34
N ASN A 212 -5.86 0.72 6.17
CA ASN A 212 -6.30 -0.47 6.88
C ASN A 212 -7.38 -0.14 7.92
N GLU A 213 -7.23 0.97 8.65
CA GLU A 213 -8.24 1.45 9.60
C GLU A 213 -9.56 1.79 8.89
N LYS A 214 -9.49 2.59 7.82
CA LYS A 214 -10.68 3.01 7.05
C LYS A 214 -11.38 1.81 6.42
N PHE A 215 -10.64 0.82 5.91
CA PHE A 215 -11.22 -0.41 5.38
C PHE A 215 -12.01 -1.21 6.43
N ARG A 216 -11.50 -1.27 7.67
CA ARG A 216 -12.15 -2.00 8.78
C ARG A 216 -13.39 -1.28 9.29
N THR A 217 -13.37 0.04 9.36
CA THR A 217 -14.46 0.85 9.93
C THR A 217 -15.56 1.19 8.93
N LEU A 218 -15.30 1.14 7.63
CA LEU A 218 -16.29 1.48 6.62
C LEU A 218 -17.46 0.49 6.60
N THR A 219 -18.67 1.05 6.69
CA THR A 219 -19.91 0.28 6.71
C THR A 219 -20.19 -0.41 5.37
N VAL A 220 -20.96 -1.51 5.41
CA VAL A 220 -21.33 -2.29 4.21
C VAL A 220 -22.21 -1.50 3.23
N LYS A 221 -22.88 -0.43 3.69
CA LYS A 221 -23.73 0.42 2.83
C LYS A 221 -22.93 1.14 1.73
N ASP A 222 -21.64 1.41 1.96
CA ASP A 222 -20.74 1.96 0.94
C ASP A 222 -19.86 0.84 0.34
N SER A 223 -20.52 -0.11 -0.31
CA SER A 223 -19.87 -1.27 -0.93
C SER A 223 -18.85 -0.86 -2.00
N PHE A 224 -19.10 0.23 -2.73
CA PHE A 224 -18.21 0.72 -3.79
C PHE A 224 -16.89 1.24 -3.23
N SER A 225 -16.91 2.14 -2.23
CA SER A 225 -15.69 2.64 -1.61
C SER A 225 -14.97 1.53 -0.84
N LYS A 226 -15.71 0.62 -0.19
CA LYS A 226 -15.14 -0.53 0.51
C LYS A 226 -14.39 -1.46 -0.43
N ALA A 227 -14.95 -1.75 -1.60
CA ALA A 227 -14.28 -2.52 -2.63
C ALA A 227 -12.98 -1.83 -3.11
N ASN A 228 -13.01 -0.52 -3.37
CA ASN A 228 -11.81 0.21 -3.81
C ASN A 228 -10.72 0.25 -2.73
N LEU A 229 -11.08 0.47 -1.45
CA LEU A 229 -10.14 0.41 -0.33
C LEU A 229 -9.53 -0.99 -0.19
N GLY A 230 -10.34 -2.04 -0.27
CA GLY A 230 -9.84 -3.41 -0.19
C GLY A 230 -8.93 -3.80 -1.34
N LEU A 231 -9.23 -3.34 -2.57
CA LEU A 231 -8.36 -3.55 -3.74
C LEU A 231 -6.99 -2.88 -3.58
N GLU A 232 -6.94 -1.68 -2.99
CA GLU A 232 -5.67 -1.01 -2.70
C GLU A 232 -4.97 -1.63 -1.49
N LEU A 233 -5.71 -2.03 -0.45
CA LEU A 233 -5.16 -2.71 0.72
C LEU A 233 -4.49 -4.02 0.32
N ALA A 234 -5.15 -4.84 -0.51
CA ALA A 234 -4.56 -6.06 -1.05
C ALA A 234 -3.26 -5.80 -1.84
N ARG A 235 -3.19 -4.68 -2.59
CA ARG A 235 -1.96 -4.27 -3.28
C ARG A 235 -0.85 -3.94 -2.28
N GLN A 236 -1.16 -3.16 -1.24
CA GLN A 236 -0.19 -2.81 -0.19
C GLN A 236 0.30 -4.06 0.55
N LEU A 237 -0.61 -4.93 0.95
CA LEU A 237 -0.28 -6.22 1.59
C LEU A 237 0.62 -7.07 0.67
N THR A 238 0.33 -7.11 -0.64
CA THR A 238 1.18 -7.79 -1.63
C THR A 238 2.57 -7.18 -1.70
N LEU A 239 2.71 -5.84 -1.76
CA LEU A 239 4.02 -5.16 -1.75
C LEU A 239 4.81 -5.45 -0.47
N ARG A 240 4.11 -5.59 0.65
CA ARG A 240 4.68 -5.92 1.97
C ARG A 240 4.97 -7.40 2.16
N GLY A 241 4.76 -8.23 1.14
CA GLY A 241 5.00 -9.67 1.23
C GLY A 241 3.94 -10.43 2.04
N GLN A 242 2.80 -9.82 2.38
CA GLN A 242 1.72 -10.45 3.15
C GLN A 242 0.69 -11.11 2.22
N TYR A 243 1.12 -12.10 1.44
CA TYR A 243 0.31 -12.67 0.35
C TYR A 243 -0.97 -13.36 0.85
N ARG A 244 -0.90 -14.10 1.97
CA ARG A 244 -2.09 -14.71 2.59
C ARG A 244 -3.16 -13.66 2.92
N ASP A 245 -2.76 -12.58 3.56
CA ASP A 245 -3.69 -11.54 4.01
C ASP A 245 -4.22 -10.73 2.82
N ALA A 246 -3.39 -10.55 1.78
CA ALA A 246 -3.82 -9.96 0.51
C ALA A 246 -4.92 -10.79 -0.15
N LEU A 247 -4.74 -12.11 -0.29
CA LEU A 247 -5.76 -13.01 -0.86
C LEU A 247 -7.04 -13.02 -0.03
N ALA A 248 -6.94 -13.13 1.31
CA ALA A 248 -8.09 -13.07 2.19
C ALA A 248 -8.87 -11.74 2.06
N THR A 249 -8.15 -10.62 1.87
CA THR A 249 -8.77 -9.32 1.61
C THR A 249 -9.51 -9.32 0.28
N LEU A 250 -8.91 -9.86 -0.79
CA LEU A 250 -9.54 -9.95 -2.12
C LEU A 250 -10.80 -10.84 -2.09
N ASP A 251 -10.74 -11.97 -1.42
CA ASP A 251 -11.89 -12.87 -1.27
C ASP A 251 -13.03 -12.18 -0.53
N LEU A 252 -12.72 -11.47 0.56
CA LEU A 252 -13.68 -10.68 1.34
C LEU A 252 -14.36 -9.59 0.50
N ILE A 253 -13.65 -8.92 -0.41
CA ILE A 253 -14.23 -7.83 -1.21
C ILE A 253 -14.85 -8.27 -2.53
N SER A 254 -14.56 -9.48 -3.00
CA SER A 254 -15.05 -9.99 -4.28
C SER A 254 -16.57 -9.90 -4.45
N PRO A 255 -17.43 -10.19 -3.43
CA PRO A 255 -18.88 -10.09 -3.60
C PRO A 255 -19.33 -8.65 -3.88
N TYR A 256 -18.72 -7.65 -3.24
CA TYR A 256 -19.05 -6.25 -3.46
C TYR A 256 -18.66 -5.79 -4.88
N VAL A 257 -17.51 -6.26 -5.38
CA VAL A 257 -17.06 -5.96 -6.75
C VAL A 257 -18.05 -6.52 -7.76
N TYR A 258 -18.44 -7.79 -7.64
CA TYR A 258 -19.37 -8.41 -8.58
C TYR A 258 -20.79 -7.82 -8.48
N GLN A 259 -21.26 -7.49 -7.27
CA GLN A 259 -22.57 -6.86 -7.06
C GLN A 259 -22.65 -5.48 -7.74
N SER A 260 -21.55 -4.72 -7.76
CA SER A 260 -21.52 -3.38 -8.37
C SER A 260 -21.71 -3.38 -9.89
N GLN A 261 -21.49 -4.52 -10.56
CA GLN A 261 -21.44 -4.66 -12.01
C GLN A 261 -20.46 -3.67 -12.69
N ASN A 262 -19.46 -3.20 -11.96
CA ASN A 262 -18.44 -2.30 -12.48
C ASN A 262 -17.26 -3.11 -13.02
N ARG A 263 -17.18 -3.24 -14.35
CA ARG A 263 -16.12 -4.02 -15.02
C ARG A 263 -14.71 -3.50 -14.72
N ARG A 264 -14.55 -2.23 -14.36
CA ARG A 264 -13.26 -1.67 -13.95
C ARG A 264 -12.80 -2.23 -12.61
N GLN A 265 -13.70 -2.36 -11.64
CA GLN A 265 -13.38 -2.98 -10.35
C GLN A 265 -13.11 -4.47 -10.51
N GLU A 266 -13.86 -5.15 -11.39
CA GLU A 266 -13.62 -6.55 -11.72
C GLU A 266 -12.25 -6.76 -12.38
N ALA A 267 -11.86 -5.91 -13.32
CA ALA A 267 -10.53 -5.93 -13.92
C ALA A 267 -9.44 -5.70 -12.87
N ARG A 268 -9.60 -4.73 -11.96
CA ARG A 268 -8.66 -4.51 -10.85
C ARG A 268 -8.56 -5.71 -9.93
N LEU A 269 -9.68 -6.34 -9.57
CA LEU A 269 -9.73 -7.51 -8.72
C LEU A 269 -8.92 -8.67 -9.32
N ASN A 270 -9.18 -8.99 -10.59
CA ASN A 270 -8.42 -10.00 -11.33
C ASN A 270 -6.93 -9.66 -11.43
N LEU A 271 -6.58 -8.38 -11.65
CA LEU A 271 -5.18 -7.95 -11.67
C LEU A 271 -4.51 -8.16 -10.32
N ARG A 272 -5.18 -7.87 -9.19
CA ARG A 272 -4.61 -8.07 -7.85
C ARG A 272 -4.43 -9.56 -7.51
N TRP A 273 -5.39 -10.42 -7.87
CA TRP A 273 -5.20 -11.87 -7.74
C TRP A 273 -3.99 -12.32 -8.58
N ALA A 274 -3.93 -11.91 -9.85
CA ALA A 274 -2.83 -12.28 -10.73
C ALA A 274 -1.46 -11.84 -10.20
N GLU A 275 -1.34 -10.60 -9.70
CA GLU A 275 -0.12 -10.09 -9.09
C GLU A 275 0.28 -10.93 -7.87
N CYS A 276 -0.67 -11.24 -6.99
CA CYS A 276 -0.40 -12.04 -5.79
C CYS A 276 0.09 -13.46 -6.16
N TYR A 277 -0.60 -14.16 -7.07
CA TYR A 277 -0.19 -15.49 -7.53
C TYR A 277 1.14 -15.46 -8.29
N PHE A 278 1.44 -14.38 -9.03
CA PHE A 278 2.75 -14.19 -9.64
C PHE A 278 3.86 -14.05 -8.57
N GLN A 279 3.61 -13.35 -7.46
CA GLN A 279 4.57 -13.26 -6.36
C GLN A 279 4.79 -14.60 -5.65
N LYS A 280 3.74 -15.44 -5.57
CA LYS A 280 3.80 -16.81 -5.05
C LYS A 280 4.46 -17.82 -6.00
N ASN A 281 4.85 -17.41 -7.22
CA ASN A 281 5.33 -18.29 -8.30
C ASN A 281 4.29 -19.32 -8.80
N GLU A 282 3.00 -19.06 -8.61
CA GLU A 282 1.90 -19.85 -9.16
C GLU A 282 1.48 -19.33 -10.54
N LEU A 283 2.38 -19.47 -11.51
CA LEU A 283 2.33 -18.76 -12.79
C LEU A 283 1.10 -19.11 -13.65
N SER A 284 0.64 -20.37 -13.61
CA SER A 284 -0.58 -20.80 -14.31
C SER A 284 -1.84 -20.14 -13.74
N THR A 285 -1.95 -20.04 -12.41
CA THR A 285 -3.05 -19.35 -11.73
C THR A 285 -3.01 -17.85 -12.03
N ALA A 286 -1.82 -17.24 -12.03
CA ALA A 286 -1.65 -15.85 -12.44
C ALA A 286 -2.15 -15.61 -13.88
N LEU A 287 -1.76 -16.46 -14.84
CA LEU A 287 -2.24 -16.38 -16.22
C LEU A 287 -3.76 -16.57 -16.35
N HIS A 288 -4.37 -17.44 -15.53
CA HIS A 288 -5.82 -17.60 -15.50
C HIS A 288 -6.52 -16.27 -15.16
N TYR A 289 -6.12 -15.61 -14.07
CA TYR A 289 -6.70 -14.33 -13.66
C TYR A 289 -6.40 -13.20 -14.64
N ILE A 290 -5.22 -13.18 -15.27
CA ILE A 290 -4.90 -12.24 -16.36
C ILE A 290 -5.90 -12.39 -17.50
N ARG A 291 -6.13 -13.63 -17.96
CA ARG A 291 -7.06 -13.91 -19.06
C ARG A 291 -8.50 -13.59 -18.68
N SER A 292 -8.91 -13.91 -17.46
CA SER A 292 -10.23 -13.56 -16.91
C SER A 292 -10.44 -12.05 -16.93
N GLY A 293 -9.51 -11.29 -16.35
CA GLY A 293 -9.57 -9.84 -16.32
C GLY A 293 -9.57 -9.19 -17.70
N LYS A 294 -8.80 -9.71 -18.67
CA LYS A 294 -8.82 -9.23 -20.07
C LYS A 294 -10.18 -9.45 -20.73
N LYS A 295 -10.89 -10.55 -20.44
CA LYS A 295 -12.26 -10.77 -20.97
C LYS A 295 -13.25 -9.74 -20.42
N SER A 296 -13.11 -9.36 -19.16
CA SER A 296 -13.96 -8.33 -18.53
C SER A 296 -13.71 -6.93 -19.11
N LEU A 297 -12.60 -6.71 -19.85
CA LEU A 297 -12.22 -5.41 -20.42
C LEU A 297 -12.81 -5.09 -21.79
N GLU A 298 -13.63 -5.94 -22.43
CA GLU A 298 -14.25 -5.59 -23.72
C GLU A 298 -14.93 -4.21 -23.65
N PHE A 299 -14.31 -3.20 -24.29
CA PHE A 299 -14.67 -1.77 -24.33
C PHE A 299 -14.43 -0.91 -23.07
N VAL A 300 -13.71 -1.42 -22.07
CA VAL A 300 -13.41 -0.75 -20.79
C VAL A 300 -12.04 -0.05 -20.85
N ASP A 301 -11.73 0.78 -19.84
CA ASP A 301 -10.44 1.45 -19.62
C ASP A 301 -9.22 0.62 -20.06
N GLN A 302 -8.65 1.01 -21.20
CA GLN A 302 -7.54 0.33 -21.85
C GLN A 302 -6.23 0.40 -21.05
N THR A 303 -6.17 1.24 -20.01
CA THR A 303 -5.01 1.31 -19.12
C THR A 303 -4.85 0.06 -18.24
N TYR A 304 -5.92 -0.70 -17.99
CA TYR A 304 -5.79 -2.01 -17.35
C TYR A 304 -5.29 -3.07 -18.32
N GLU A 305 -5.60 -2.98 -19.61
CA GLU A 305 -5.07 -3.90 -20.63
C GLU A 305 -3.54 -3.80 -20.68
N ILE A 306 -3.00 -2.58 -20.60
CA ILE A 306 -1.55 -2.32 -20.47
C ILE A 306 -0.96 -3.05 -19.25
N GLN A 307 -1.61 -2.95 -18.08
CA GLN A 307 -1.14 -3.62 -16.86
C GLN A 307 -1.19 -5.15 -16.98
N PHE A 308 -2.28 -5.70 -17.53
CA PHE A 308 -2.41 -7.13 -17.78
C PHE A 308 -1.35 -7.63 -18.77
N LEU A 309 -1.13 -6.95 -19.88
CA LEU A 309 -0.08 -7.30 -20.84
C LEU A 309 1.30 -7.25 -20.19
N GLY A 310 1.59 -6.20 -19.40
CA GLY A 310 2.85 -6.10 -18.68
C GLY A 310 3.09 -7.25 -17.69
N LEU A 311 2.06 -7.68 -16.97
CA LEU A 311 2.15 -8.83 -16.06
C LEU A 311 2.19 -10.16 -16.82
N GLU A 312 1.45 -10.29 -17.92
CA GLU A 312 1.45 -11.45 -18.80
C GLU A 312 2.84 -11.72 -19.38
N ILE A 313 3.50 -10.67 -19.89
CA ILE A 313 4.87 -10.75 -20.42
C ILE A 313 5.85 -11.17 -19.31
N LYS A 314 5.74 -10.59 -18.11
CA LYS A 314 6.58 -11.00 -16.96
C LYS A 314 6.36 -12.46 -16.58
N THR A 315 5.11 -12.92 -16.62
CA THR A 315 4.74 -14.29 -16.29
C THR A 315 5.30 -15.27 -17.30
N TYR A 316 5.16 -14.99 -18.61
CA TYR A 316 5.76 -15.82 -19.66
C TYR A 316 7.28 -15.88 -19.57
N LYS A 317 7.97 -14.73 -19.37
CA LYS A 317 9.43 -14.72 -19.19
C LYS A 317 9.90 -15.54 -17.98
N GLN A 318 9.09 -15.61 -16.93
CA GLN A 318 9.42 -16.43 -15.75
C GLN A 318 9.15 -17.92 -15.99
N MET A 319 8.13 -18.27 -16.79
CA MET A 319 7.87 -19.66 -17.20
C MET A 319 8.88 -20.18 -18.22
N GLN A 320 9.25 -19.34 -19.18
CA GLN A 320 10.11 -19.65 -20.33
C GLN A 320 11.00 -18.44 -20.63
N PRO A 321 12.22 -18.37 -20.07
CA PRO A 321 13.13 -17.22 -20.22
C PRO A 321 13.46 -16.87 -21.68
N ASP A 322 13.50 -17.87 -22.56
CA ASP A 322 13.84 -17.71 -23.98
C ASP A 322 12.66 -17.27 -24.86
N LEU A 323 11.42 -17.36 -24.36
CA LEU A 323 10.23 -16.97 -25.11
C LEU A 323 9.96 -15.48 -24.94
N ILE A 324 10.09 -14.72 -26.04
CA ILE A 324 9.66 -13.33 -26.09
C ILE A 324 8.22 -13.29 -26.65
N PRO A 325 7.21 -12.92 -25.86
CA PRO A 325 5.83 -12.78 -26.33
C PRO A 325 5.67 -11.53 -27.21
N THR A 326 6.10 -11.63 -28.48
CA THR A 326 6.22 -10.51 -29.44
C THR A 326 4.89 -9.83 -29.72
N GLU A 327 3.79 -10.59 -29.80
CA GLU A 327 2.45 -10.03 -30.02
C GLU A 327 1.98 -9.19 -28.84
N GLN A 328 2.13 -9.70 -27.61
CA GLN A 328 1.76 -9.00 -26.38
C GLN A 328 2.61 -7.74 -26.20
N GLN A 329 3.90 -7.80 -26.51
CA GLN A 329 4.78 -6.63 -26.47
C GLN A 329 4.36 -5.57 -27.49
N ARG A 330 4.12 -5.97 -28.75
CA ARG A 330 3.64 -5.04 -29.80
C ARG A 330 2.34 -4.35 -29.39
N ARG A 331 1.40 -5.10 -28.81
CA ARG A 331 0.13 -4.56 -28.32
C ARG A 331 0.32 -3.62 -27.13
N LEU A 332 1.22 -3.98 -26.21
CA LEU A 332 1.59 -3.13 -25.07
C LEU A 332 2.15 -1.78 -25.55
N ASP A 333 3.05 -1.80 -26.53
CA ASP A 333 3.68 -0.58 -27.08
C ASP A 333 2.66 0.31 -27.81
N GLU A 334 1.76 -0.29 -28.60
CA GLU A 334 0.66 0.40 -29.28
C GLU A 334 -0.25 1.13 -28.26
N LEU A 335 -0.74 0.39 -27.26
CA LEU A 335 -1.63 0.95 -26.24
C LEU A 335 -0.93 1.99 -25.39
N SER A 336 0.33 1.77 -25.07
CA SER A 336 1.11 2.68 -24.25
C SER A 336 1.33 4.03 -24.91
N THR A 337 1.45 4.04 -26.24
CA THR A 337 1.56 5.28 -27.02
C THR A 337 0.23 6.04 -27.01
N LYS A 338 -0.89 5.32 -27.06
CA LYS A 338 -2.24 5.89 -27.18
C LYS A 338 -2.85 6.32 -25.84
N PHE A 339 -2.59 5.58 -24.77
CA PHE A 339 -3.15 5.75 -23.43
C PHE A 339 -2.02 6.01 -22.43
N LYS A 340 -1.37 7.17 -22.60
CA LYS A 340 -0.28 7.60 -21.73
C LYS A 340 -0.82 7.89 -20.33
N THR A 341 -0.19 7.26 -19.35
CA THR A 341 -0.30 7.57 -17.94
C THR A 341 1.09 7.68 -17.38
N ILE A 342 1.23 8.44 -16.31
CA ILE A 342 2.50 8.55 -15.59
C ILE A 342 3.04 7.17 -15.18
N MET A 343 2.16 6.31 -14.67
CA MET A 343 2.53 4.96 -14.21
C MET A 343 3.04 4.10 -15.37
N ASN A 344 2.38 4.16 -16.53
CA ASN A 344 2.78 3.41 -17.70
C ASN A 344 4.12 3.91 -18.26
N GLU A 345 4.31 5.23 -18.36
CA GLU A 345 5.58 5.81 -18.79
C GLU A 345 6.73 5.39 -17.86
N ASN A 346 6.49 5.43 -16.54
CA ASN A 346 7.43 4.96 -15.53
C ASN A 346 7.69 3.43 -15.63
N MET A 347 6.69 2.64 -16.03
CA MET A 347 6.87 1.19 -16.26
C MET A 347 7.76 0.92 -17.48
N ILE A 348 7.53 1.63 -18.59
CA ILE A 348 8.28 1.47 -19.83
C ILE A 348 9.71 1.96 -19.66
N SER A 349 9.93 3.10 -18.99
CA SER A 349 11.28 3.64 -18.76
C SER A 349 12.17 2.63 -18.02
N ARG A 350 11.61 1.92 -17.04
CA ARG A 350 12.30 0.84 -16.32
C ARG A 350 12.61 -0.38 -17.20
N GLN A 351 11.75 -0.68 -18.18
CA GLN A 351 11.97 -1.83 -19.07
C GLN A 351 13.00 -1.54 -20.15
N THR A 352 12.98 -0.35 -20.75
CA THR A 352 13.85 -0.01 -21.88
C THR A 352 15.23 0.47 -21.46
N LYS A 353 15.45 0.72 -20.15
CA LYS A 353 16.65 1.39 -19.61
C LYS A 353 16.97 2.72 -20.32
N GLN A 354 16.01 3.30 -21.05
CA GLN A 354 16.18 4.60 -21.65
C GLN A 354 16.03 5.64 -20.54
N SER A 355 17.14 6.30 -20.21
CA SER A 355 17.16 7.50 -19.38
C SER A 355 16.42 8.64 -20.08
N ARG A 356 15.08 8.59 -20.11
CA ARG A 356 14.30 9.80 -20.29
C ARG A 356 14.49 10.66 -19.04
N SER A 357 14.52 11.98 -19.26
CA SER A 357 14.78 12.99 -18.23
C SER A 357 13.96 12.73 -16.97
N THR A 358 14.66 12.26 -15.94
CA THR A 358 14.17 11.93 -14.60
C THR A 358 13.54 13.11 -13.84
N LEU A 359 13.53 14.31 -14.44
CA LEU A 359 13.17 15.57 -13.81
C LEU A 359 11.66 15.87 -13.79
N GLU A 360 10.82 15.20 -14.58
CA GLU A 360 9.40 15.61 -14.71
C GLU A 360 8.42 14.85 -13.80
N ASN A 361 8.84 13.76 -13.14
CA ASN A 361 7.92 12.83 -12.45
C ASN A 361 8.15 12.76 -10.93
N SER A 362 8.42 13.89 -10.29
CA SER A 362 8.79 13.97 -8.86
C SER A 362 7.71 13.52 -7.86
N GLY A 363 6.46 13.29 -8.31
CA GLY A 363 5.36 12.90 -7.42
C GLY A 363 5.18 11.40 -7.20
N ASP A 364 5.79 10.53 -8.01
CA ASP A 364 5.66 9.07 -7.89
C ASP A 364 6.82 8.51 -7.05
N GLU A 365 6.67 8.56 -5.72
CA GLU A 365 7.70 8.11 -4.78
C GLU A 365 8.03 6.63 -4.96
N ILE A 366 7.05 5.78 -5.27
CA ILE A 366 7.31 4.36 -5.54
C ILE A 366 8.25 4.20 -6.75
N HIS A 367 8.03 4.95 -7.82
CA HIS A 367 8.94 4.93 -8.97
C HIS A 367 10.36 5.38 -8.61
N LEU A 368 10.49 6.49 -7.87
CA LEU A 368 11.79 7.01 -7.44
C LEU A 368 12.53 6.01 -6.55
N LEU A 369 11.82 5.36 -5.64
CA LEU A 369 12.35 4.31 -4.78
C LEU A 369 12.81 3.09 -5.59
N LEU A 370 12.04 2.67 -6.59
CA LEU A 370 12.45 1.57 -7.47
C LEU A 370 13.71 1.91 -8.27
N GLN A 371 13.84 3.13 -8.80
CA GLN A 371 15.05 3.56 -9.52
C GLN A 371 16.27 3.60 -8.60
N LYS A 372 16.11 4.11 -7.37
CA LYS A 372 17.19 4.10 -6.36
C LYS A 372 17.57 2.67 -5.97
N ALA A 373 16.60 1.78 -5.79
CA ALA A 373 16.87 0.37 -5.50
C ALA A 373 17.61 -0.33 -6.66
N GLU A 374 17.46 0.13 -7.89
CA GLU A 374 18.21 -0.39 -9.04
C GLU A 374 19.69 0.05 -9.06
N SER A 375 20.10 1.06 -8.25
CA SER A 375 21.50 1.53 -8.27
C SER A 375 22.47 0.57 -7.59
N SER A 376 22.03 -0.11 -6.52
CA SER A 376 22.85 -1.11 -5.81
C SER A 376 21.99 -2.01 -4.91
N GLU A 377 22.49 -3.21 -4.63
CA GLU A 377 21.86 -4.15 -3.69
C GLU A 377 21.72 -3.55 -2.28
N GLU A 378 22.73 -2.79 -1.83
CA GLU A 378 22.71 -2.12 -0.52
C GLU A 378 21.60 -1.07 -0.45
N GLU A 379 21.43 -0.26 -1.50
CA GLU A 379 20.38 0.76 -1.54
C GLU A 379 19.00 0.10 -1.62
N ALA A 380 18.85 -0.96 -2.41
CA ALA A 380 17.63 -1.77 -2.44
C ALA A 380 17.27 -2.28 -1.04
N ARG A 381 18.25 -2.81 -0.30
CA ARG A 381 18.08 -3.31 1.07
C ARG A 381 17.62 -2.22 2.03
N LYS A 382 18.27 -1.05 2.02
CA LYS A 382 17.88 0.11 2.84
C LYS A 382 16.45 0.53 2.55
N ILE A 383 16.09 0.61 1.27
CA ILE A 383 14.74 0.98 0.84
C ILE A 383 13.72 -0.06 1.30
N ILE A 384 13.96 -1.36 1.06
CA ILE A 384 13.07 -2.45 1.46
C ILE A 384 12.80 -2.42 2.97
N LEU A 385 13.86 -2.26 3.79
CA LEU A 385 13.71 -2.18 5.24
C LEU A 385 12.93 -0.95 5.68
N ARG A 386 13.22 0.22 5.10
CA ARG A 386 12.56 1.48 5.44
C ARG A 386 11.08 1.48 5.06
N THR A 387 10.73 0.96 3.88
CA THR A 387 9.35 0.98 3.38
C THR A 387 8.53 -0.22 3.83
N GLY A 388 9.19 -1.32 4.20
CA GLY A 388 8.56 -2.61 4.43
C GLY A 388 8.07 -3.29 3.14
N PHE A 389 8.53 -2.88 1.95
CA PHE A 389 8.15 -3.50 0.67
C PHE A 389 8.94 -4.78 0.40
N TYR A 390 8.74 -5.79 1.24
CA TYR A 390 9.48 -7.04 1.18
C TYR A 390 9.27 -7.83 -0.11
N SER A 391 8.19 -7.62 -0.86
CA SER A 391 7.98 -8.29 -2.16
C SER A 391 9.02 -7.89 -3.22
N TRP A 392 9.87 -6.90 -2.95
CA TRP A 392 10.98 -6.51 -3.81
C TRP A 392 12.25 -7.35 -3.57
N ILE A 393 12.32 -8.13 -2.49
CA ILE A 393 13.46 -9.00 -2.18
C ILE A 393 13.80 -9.94 -3.35
N PRO A 394 12.85 -10.71 -3.94
CA PRO A 394 13.16 -11.58 -5.07
C PRO A 394 13.80 -10.87 -6.26
N ARG A 395 13.43 -9.60 -6.49
CA ARG A 395 13.93 -8.81 -7.61
C ARG A 395 15.37 -8.33 -7.39
N PHE A 396 15.69 -7.84 -6.19
CA PHE A 396 16.95 -7.13 -5.95
C PHE A 396 18.01 -7.98 -5.26
N LEU A 397 17.62 -9.04 -4.55
CA LEU A 397 18.55 -9.91 -3.82
C LEU A 397 18.74 -11.27 -4.49
N ASN A 398 18.32 -11.40 -5.76
CA ASN A 398 18.45 -12.60 -6.59
C ASN A 398 17.88 -13.88 -5.92
N VAL A 399 16.73 -13.74 -5.28
CA VAL A 399 16.01 -14.82 -4.61
C VAL A 399 14.87 -15.29 -5.52
N GLN A 400 14.68 -16.60 -5.69
CA GLN A 400 13.59 -17.08 -6.54
C GLN A 400 12.23 -16.91 -5.84
N LYS A 401 11.20 -16.53 -6.61
CA LYS A 401 9.84 -16.41 -6.06
C LYS A 401 9.26 -17.77 -5.69
N GLY A 402 8.46 -17.81 -4.63
CA GLY A 402 7.71 -19.00 -4.19
C GLY A 402 8.55 -20.15 -3.65
N GLN A 403 9.88 -20.02 -3.62
CA GLN A 403 10.75 -20.94 -2.92
C GLN A 403 10.91 -20.53 -1.45
N ASN A 404 11.26 -21.51 -0.63
CA ASN A 404 11.46 -21.31 0.79
C ASN A 404 12.88 -20.80 1.03
N TYR A 405 13.00 -19.62 1.62
CA TYR A 405 14.30 -19.06 1.99
C TYR A 405 14.34 -18.60 3.44
N ILE A 406 15.52 -18.75 4.04
CA ILE A 406 15.91 -18.05 5.26
C ILE A 406 17.05 -17.11 4.91
N LEU A 407 16.78 -15.81 4.88
CA LEU A 407 17.78 -14.78 4.67
C LEU A 407 18.28 -14.30 6.03
N LEU A 408 19.58 -14.42 6.24
CA LEU A 408 20.26 -13.86 7.40
C LEU A 408 20.83 -12.49 7.04
N ASN A 409 20.81 -11.58 8.00
CA ASN A 409 21.47 -10.28 7.93
C ASN A 409 20.92 -9.33 6.84
N LEU A 410 19.60 -9.34 6.58
CA LEU A 410 18.97 -8.29 5.76
C LEU A 410 19.17 -6.92 6.44
N GLU A 411 18.96 -6.88 7.75
CA GLU A 411 19.55 -5.95 8.70
C GLU A 411 20.47 -6.72 9.66
N SER A 412 21.41 -6.07 10.34
CA SER A 412 22.35 -6.73 11.27
C SER A 412 21.63 -7.68 12.24
N LYS A 413 22.02 -8.97 12.23
CA LYS A 413 21.44 -10.05 13.05
C LYS A 413 19.93 -10.27 12.88
N SER A 414 19.30 -9.70 11.87
CA SER A 414 17.88 -9.98 11.56
C SER A 414 17.72 -11.30 10.82
N ILE A 415 16.48 -11.80 10.83
CA ILE A 415 16.06 -12.94 10.04
C ILE A 415 14.87 -12.56 9.15
N THR A 416 14.93 -12.96 7.89
CA THR A 416 13.80 -12.83 6.96
C THR A 416 13.48 -14.20 6.38
N CYS A 417 12.26 -14.66 6.60
CA CYS A 417 11.75 -15.90 6.03
C CYS A 417 10.89 -15.59 4.81
N LEU A 418 11.06 -16.34 3.73
CA LEU A 418 10.25 -16.26 2.52
C LEU A 418 9.68 -17.64 2.23
N ASP A 419 8.42 -17.70 1.86
CA ASP A 419 7.77 -18.90 1.33
C ASP A 419 6.65 -18.51 0.34
N SER A 420 5.85 -19.49 -0.07
CA SER A 420 4.70 -19.26 -0.93
C SER A 420 3.55 -18.50 -0.24
N ASN A 421 3.52 -18.38 1.09
CA ASN A 421 2.48 -17.68 1.84
C ASN A 421 2.84 -16.22 2.15
N GLY A 422 4.12 -15.88 2.15
CA GLY A 422 4.56 -14.52 2.33
C GLY A 422 6.04 -14.36 2.65
N ILE A 423 6.35 -13.15 3.11
CA ILE A 423 7.67 -12.76 3.57
C ILE A 423 7.52 -12.18 4.98
N SER A 424 8.20 -12.79 5.96
CA SER A 424 8.23 -12.31 7.33
C SER A 424 9.63 -11.84 7.69
N HIS A 425 9.75 -10.56 7.98
CA HIS A 425 10.98 -9.96 8.49
C HIS A 425 10.89 -9.77 10.01
N LYS A 426 11.92 -10.23 10.73
CA LYS A 426 12.07 -10.03 12.16
C LYS A 426 13.37 -9.24 12.39
N PRO A 427 13.29 -7.95 12.79
CA PRO A 427 14.47 -7.13 13.05
C PRO A 427 15.16 -7.48 14.39
N GLN A 428 14.60 -8.43 15.15
CA GLN A 428 15.18 -8.86 16.42
C GLN A 428 16.56 -9.50 16.21
N GLU A 429 17.50 -9.15 17.08
CA GLU A 429 18.83 -9.76 17.06
C GLU A 429 18.72 -11.27 17.31
N LEU A 430 19.07 -12.05 16.29
CA LEU A 430 19.34 -13.48 16.47
C LEU A 430 20.44 -13.65 17.51
N SER A 431 20.15 -14.48 18.52
CA SER A 431 21.18 -14.90 19.47
C SER A 431 22.30 -15.61 18.72
N THR A 432 23.54 -15.49 19.21
CA THR A 432 24.70 -16.19 18.63
C THR A 432 24.45 -17.69 18.51
N LEU A 433 23.71 -18.27 19.46
CA LEU A 433 23.33 -19.68 19.41
C LEU A 433 22.39 -19.99 18.23
N ASN A 434 21.31 -19.22 18.07
CA ASN A 434 20.37 -19.43 16.97
C ASN A 434 21.02 -19.20 15.61
N TYR A 435 21.92 -18.22 15.52
CA TYR A 435 22.74 -17.99 14.32
C TYR A 435 23.57 -19.22 13.98
N LYS A 436 24.35 -19.73 14.95
CA LYS A 436 25.15 -20.95 14.78
C LYS A 436 24.30 -22.16 14.38
N ILE A 437 23.12 -22.32 14.97
CA ILE A 437 22.19 -23.40 14.61
C ILE A 437 21.77 -23.28 13.14
N LEU A 438 21.31 -22.12 12.70
CA LEU A 438 20.89 -21.91 11.31
C LEU A 438 22.05 -22.13 10.33
N THR A 439 23.25 -21.61 10.63
CA THR A 439 24.45 -21.84 9.83
C THR A 439 24.87 -23.31 9.79
N ALA A 440 24.71 -24.06 10.88
CA ALA A 440 25.01 -25.48 10.91
C ALA A 440 24.03 -26.28 10.02
N LEU A 441 22.74 -25.93 10.06
CA LEU A 441 21.69 -26.60 9.30
C LEU A 441 21.63 -26.20 7.82
N SER A 442 22.29 -25.10 7.42
CA SER A 442 22.28 -24.65 6.01
C SER A 442 22.99 -25.60 5.06
N LYS A 443 23.79 -26.53 5.59
CA LYS A 443 24.68 -27.38 4.80
C LYS A 443 24.10 -28.74 4.46
N ASN A 444 23.05 -29.21 5.17
CA ASN A 444 22.24 -30.43 5.00
C ASN A 444 21.62 -30.83 6.36
N PHE A 445 20.93 -31.97 6.40
CA PHE A 445 20.55 -32.65 7.64
C PHE A 445 21.73 -32.80 8.60
N LYS A 446 21.45 -32.60 9.90
CA LYS A 446 22.41 -32.78 10.98
C LYS A 446 21.83 -33.63 12.10
N THR A 447 22.60 -34.62 12.55
CA THR A 447 22.25 -35.40 13.74
C THR A 447 22.35 -34.54 15.00
N LYS A 448 21.69 -34.97 16.08
CA LYS A 448 21.82 -34.33 17.40
C LYS A 448 23.28 -34.25 17.86
N GLU A 449 24.05 -35.30 17.61
CA GLU A 449 25.48 -35.39 17.91
C GLU A 449 26.29 -34.36 17.13
N GLU A 450 26.16 -34.33 15.79
CA GLU A 450 26.86 -33.35 14.95
C GLU A 450 26.54 -31.91 15.35
N LEU A 451 25.27 -31.63 15.70
CA LEU A 451 24.84 -30.31 16.16
C LEU A 451 25.51 -29.96 17.49
N LEU A 452 25.55 -30.90 18.44
CA LEU A 452 26.16 -30.66 19.75
C LEU A 452 27.65 -30.29 19.60
N GLU A 453 28.38 -31.09 18.83
CA GLU A 453 29.79 -30.89 18.56
C GLU A 453 30.06 -29.58 17.81
N THR A 454 29.28 -29.30 16.75
CA THR A 454 29.51 -28.11 15.91
C THR A 454 29.18 -26.81 16.63
N ILE A 455 28.10 -26.78 17.40
CA ILE A 455 27.57 -25.53 17.97
C ILE A 455 28.16 -25.26 19.36
N TRP A 456 28.25 -26.30 20.20
CA TRP A 456 28.69 -26.21 21.59
C TRP A 456 30.09 -26.79 21.84
N GLY A 457 30.58 -27.71 21.00
CA GLY A 457 31.90 -28.33 21.18
C GLY A 457 31.94 -29.41 22.26
N TYR A 458 30.81 -30.05 22.56
CA TYR A 458 30.70 -31.13 23.55
C TYR A 458 30.57 -32.49 22.87
N GLU A 459 31.07 -33.52 23.54
CA GLU A 459 30.77 -34.92 23.22
C GLU A 459 29.30 -35.23 23.57
N TYR A 460 28.61 -35.92 22.67
CA TYR A 460 27.16 -36.12 22.77
C TYR A 460 26.78 -37.24 23.73
N ASP A 461 26.22 -36.84 24.88
CA ASP A 461 25.44 -37.69 25.81
C ASP A 461 23.93 -37.39 25.69
N PRO A 462 23.08 -38.32 25.19
CA PRO A 462 21.64 -38.12 25.05
C PRO A 462 20.93 -37.71 26.33
N LEU A 463 21.32 -38.26 27.49
CA LEU A 463 20.64 -38.00 28.76
C LEU A 463 20.88 -36.58 29.27
N ARG A 464 22.00 -35.98 28.88
CA ARG A 464 22.40 -34.62 29.31
C ARG A 464 22.02 -33.55 28.30
N HIS A 465 22.08 -33.87 27.01
CA HIS A 465 22.10 -32.85 25.96
C HIS A 465 20.80 -32.73 25.18
N ASP A 466 19.93 -33.74 25.18
CA ASP A 466 18.68 -33.68 24.43
C ASP A 466 17.81 -32.49 24.89
N SER A 467 17.67 -32.27 26.19
CA SER A 467 16.90 -31.12 26.71
C SER A 467 17.47 -29.77 26.28
N LEU A 468 18.80 -29.67 26.12
CA LEU A 468 19.48 -28.46 25.65
C LEU A 468 19.16 -28.21 24.17
N ILE A 469 19.28 -29.25 23.34
CA ILE A 469 18.95 -29.20 21.91
C ILE A 469 17.46 -28.84 21.75
N TYR A 470 16.55 -29.54 22.42
CA TYR A 470 15.11 -29.27 22.35
C TYR A 470 14.78 -27.83 22.76
N SER A 471 15.40 -27.31 23.82
CA SER A 471 15.19 -25.93 24.27
C SER A 471 15.68 -24.91 23.22
N ALA A 472 16.85 -25.15 22.63
CA ALA A 472 17.41 -24.28 21.60
C ALA A 472 16.53 -24.26 20.33
N PHE A 473 16.08 -25.43 19.87
CA PHE A 473 15.21 -25.54 18.70
C PHE A 473 13.79 -25.02 18.97
N SER A 474 13.26 -25.16 20.19
CA SER A 474 12.00 -24.54 20.60
C SER A 474 12.08 -23.01 20.54
N ASN A 475 13.18 -22.43 21.02
CA ASN A 475 13.44 -21.00 20.90
C ASN A 475 13.58 -20.56 19.43
N LEU A 476 14.30 -21.33 18.60
CA LEU A 476 14.44 -21.05 17.18
C LEU A 476 13.08 -21.06 16.47
N ARG A 477 12.23 -22.06 16.73
CA ARG A 477 10.86 -22.10 16.18
C ARG A 477 10.04 -20.89 16.58
N LYS A 478 10.16 -20.44 17.84
CA LYS A 478 9.48 -19.23 18.31
C LYS A 478 9.90 -17.98 17.51
N ILE A 479 11.17 -17.90 17.13
CA ILE A 479 11.70 -16.80 16.29
C ILE A 479 11.18 -16.91 14.86
N LEU A 480 11.17 -18.11 14.28
CA LEU A 480 10.63 -18.36 12.93
C LEU A 480 9.11 -18.14 12.83
N GLY A 481 8.37 -18.29 13.94
CA GLY A 481 6.94 -18.02 14.02
C GLY A 481 6.12 -18.89 13.05
N ASP A 482 5.34 -18.23 12.19
CA ASP A 482 4.53 -18.89 11.15
C ASP A 482 5.39 -19.71 10.15
N HIS A 483 6.70 -19.47 10.10
CA HIS A 483 7.66 -20.22 9.27
C HIS A 483 8.42 -21.31 10.05
N SER A 484 7.99 -21.65 11.26
CA SER A 484 8.64 -22.71 12.07
C SER A 484 8.63 -24.10 11.41
N TRP A 485 7.71 -24.33 10.46
CA TRP A 485 7.65 -25.55 9.65
C TRP A 485 8.82 -25.69 8.66
N LEU A 486 9.58 -24.61 8.39
CA LEU A 486 10.84 -24.69 7.65
C LEU A 486 11.91 -25.51 8.41
N LEU A 487 11.71 -25.75 9.70
CA LEU A 487 12.59 -26.53 10.54
C LEU A 487 12.00 -27.93 10.78
N GLU A 488 12.53 -28.90 10.06
CA GLU A 488 12.13 -30.29 10.21
C GLU A 488 12.84 -30.96 11.37
N THR A 489 12.16 -31.95 11.95
CA THR A 489 12.69 -32.76 13.03
C THR A 489 12.46 -34.22 12.71
N SER A 490 13.51 -35.01 12.87
CA SER A 490 13.46 -36.45 12.97
C SER A 490 13.82 -36.88 14.39
N GLU A 491 13.71 -38.16 14.68
CA GLU A 491 14.17 -38.71 15.96
C GLU A 491 15.68 -38.50 16.15
N THR A 492 16.44 -38.56 15.05
CA THR A 492 17.90 -38.55 15.03
C THR A 492 18.51 -37.16 14.83
N GLY A 493 17.74 -36.16 14.38
CA GLY A 493 18.29 -34.86 14.04
C GLY A 493 17.31 -33.85 13.45
N TYR A 494 17.88 -32.88 12.73
CA TYR A 494 17.17 -31.70 12.22
C TYR A 494 17.67 -31.31 10.83
N GLN A 495 16.79 -30.69 10.03
CA GLN A 495 17.15 -30.09 8.74
C GLN A 495 16.28 -28.88 8.41
N LEU A 496 16.77 -28.03 7.50
CA LEU A 496 15.99 -26.93 6.95
C LEU A 496 15.33 -27.34 5.63
N LYS A 497 14.04 -27.07 5.51
CA LYS A 497 13.23 -27.15 4.28
C LYS A 497 13.29 -25.87 3.43
N ALA A 498 14.36 -25.10 3.60
CA ALA A 498 14.58 -23.80 2.99
C ALA A 498 16.05 -23.66 2.62
N ASP A 499 16.29 -22.97 1.51
CA ASP A 499 17.63 -22.51 1.19
C ASP A 499 18.01 -21.36 2.13
N MET A 500 19.22 -21.40 2.65
CA MET A 500 19.72 -20.32 3.50
C MET A 500 20.65 -19.42 2.69
N LEU A 501 20.39 -18.12 2.72
CA LEU A 501 21.27 -17.13 2.10
C LEU A 501 21.72 -16.14 3.17
N GLU A 502 23.03 -16.00 3.32
CA GLU A 502 23.61 -14.99 4.20
C GLU A 502 23.94 -13.75 3.37
N ILE A 503 23.28 -12.63 3.67
CA ILE A 503 23.55 -11.36 3.01
C ILE A 503 24.80 -10.77 3.66
N SER A 504 25.97 -11.11 3.11
CA SER A 504 27.25 -10.58 3.61
C SER A 504 27.29 -9.06 3.38
N ALA A 505 27.55 -8.28 4.43
CA ALA A 505 27.69 -6.83 4.34
C ALA A 505 28.90 -6.35 3.51
N GLN A 506 29.70 -7.26 2.90
CA GLN A 506 31.05 -6.94 2.41
C GLN A 506 31.46 -7.56 1.05
N LYS A 507 30.54 -7.98 0.19
CA LYS A 507 30.89 -8.16 -1.24
C LYS A 507 30.70 -6.86 -2.02
N THR A 508 31.40 -5.80 -1.62
CA THR A 508 31.61 -4.64 -2.51
C THR A 508 32.52 -5.11 -3.63
N ILE A 509 31.90 -5.46 -4.76
CA ILE A 509 32.53 -5.85 -6.00
C ILE A 509 33.52 -4.74 -6.40
N LYS A 510 34.83 -5.01 -6.34
CA LYS A 510 35.84 -4.27 -7.09
C LYS A 510 35.61 -4.52 -8.59
N ASN A 511 34.61 -3.86 -9.18
CA ASN A 511 34.51 -3.78 -10.63
C ASN A 511 34.95 -2.40 -11.10
N LYS A 512 35.92 -2.46 -12.02
CA LYS A 512 36.54 -1.35 -12.75
C LYS A 512 35.47 -0.52 -13.46
N ASN A 513 35.80 0.76 -13.57
CA ASN A 513 35.17 1.80 -14.40
C ASN A 513 33.87 2.37 -13.84
N GLN A 514 33.98 3.44 -13.05
CA GLN A 514 33.28 4.69 -13.40
C GLN A 514 33.82 5.91 -12.67
N SER A 515 33.84 6.98 -13.45
CA SER A 515 34.28 8.35 -13.21
C SER A 515 33.58 9.04 -12.04
N VAL A 516 34.40 9.74 -11.27
CA VAL A 516 34.05 10.58 -10.12
C VAL A 516 33.21 11.78 -10.57
N ILE A 517 31.99 11.89 -10.07
CA ILE A 517 31.30 13.17 -9.86
C ILE A 517 31.15 13.31 -8.35
N SER A 518 31.92 14.22 -7.76
CA SER A 518 31.87 14.58 -6.34
C SER A 518 30.74 15.58 -6.10
N ILE A 519 29.73 15.17 -5.32
CA ILE A 519 28.80 16.09 -4.66
C ILE A 519 29.18 16.11 -3.18
N ASP A 520 29.75 17.25 -2.79
CA ASP A 520 29.99 17.66 -1.43
C ASP A 520 28.67 18.00 -0.75
N GLN A 521 28.42 17.42 0.43
CA GLN A 521 27.66 18.04 1.53
C GLN A 521 27.62 17.09 2.73
N SER A 522 28.57 17.28 3.65
CA SER A 522 28.52 16.74 5.01
C SER A 522 27.75 17.72 5.90
N VAL A 523 26.67 17.25 6.51
CA VAL A 523 25.98 17.96 7.60
C VAL A 523 26.43 17.32 8.91
N ASN A 524 27.23 18.07 9.66
CA ASN A 524 27.69 17.70 11.00
C ASN A 524 26.54 17.81 12.00
N PHE A 525 26.22 16.70 12.67
CA PHE A 525 25.41 16.70 13.89
C PHE A 525 26.33 16.75 15.10
N THR A 526 26.34 17.89 15.80
CA THR A 526 26.97 18.05 17.11
C THR A 526 26.04 17.49 18.19
N MET A 527 26.48 16.45 18.89
CA MET A 527 25.88 16.00 20.15
C MET A 527 26.32 16.93 21.29
N PRO A 528 25.44 17.22 22.28
CA PRO A 528 25.77 18.08 23.41
C PRO A 528 26.81 17.42 24.32
N ASP A 529 27.59 18.28 24.97
CA ASP A 529 28.80 18.01 25.74
C ASP A 529 28.77 16.74 26.61
N GLN A 530 29.78 15.90 26.38
CA GLN A 530 30.09 14.75 27.23
C GLN A 530 30.71 15.23 28.54
N ASP A 531 30.03 14.85 29.62
CA ASP A 531 30.42 15.00 31.02
C ASP A 531 31.85 14.46 31.25
N GLN A 532 32.74 15.31 31.79
CA GLN A 532 34.20 15.09 31.90
C GLN A 532 34.62 13.93 32.83
N ASN A 533 33.67 13.16 33.38
CA ASN A 533 33.92 12.04 34.29
C ASN A 533 33.82 10.64 33.64
N LEU A 534 33.52 10.54 32.34
CA LEU A 534 33.50 9.26 31.62
C LEU A 534 34.85 8.49 31.58
N PRO A 535 36.05 9.12 31.64
CA PRO A 535 37.33 8.39 31.52
C PRO A 535 37.62 7.39 32.66
N GLN A 536 37.00 7.55 33.83
CA GLN A 536 37.31 6.74 35.01
C GLN A 536 36.56 5.40 35.03
N TYR A 537 35.31 5.37 34.54
CA TYR A 537 34.49 4.14 34.52
C TYR A 537 34.91 3.15 33.43
N LEU A 538 35.46 3.65 32.31
CA LEU A 538 35.96 2.81 31.22
C LEU A 538 37.17 1.95 31.65
N LYS A 539 37.95 2.41 32.64
CA LYS A 539 39.08 1.64 33.19
C LYS A 539 38.65 0.47 34.08
N LEU A 540 37.41 0.47 34.58
CA LEU A 540 36.91 -0.53 35.53
C LEU A 540 36.24 -1.74 34.83
N GLY A 541 36.23 -1.80 33.50
CA GLY A 541 35.64 -2.91 32.74
C GLY A 541 34.13 -3.06 32.93
N LEU A 542 33.43 -1.99 33.32
CA LEU A 542 32.00 -2.01 33.55
C LEU A 542 31.22 -2.09 32.24
N ASN A 543 30.12 -2.84 32.23
CA ASN A 543 29.21 -2.89 31.10
C ASN A 543 28.33 -1.61 31.04
N SER A 544 27.70 -1.36 29.88
CA SER A 544 26.90 -0.16 29.66
C SER A 544 25.75 0.02 30.66
N ARG A 545 25.10 -1.07 31.11
CA ARG A 545 24.03 -1.01 32.12
C ARG A 545 24.57 -0.63 33.49
N GLN A 546 25.73 -1.16 33.89
CA GLN A 546 26.38 -0.83 35.15
C GLN A 546 26.76 0.66 35.21
N ILE A 547 27.25 1.23 34.10
CA ILE A 547 27.53 2.66 33.99
C ILE A 547 26.25 3.48 34.16
N GLN A 548 25.15 3.08 33.52
CA GLN A 548 23.85 3.76 33.67
C GLN A 548 23.27 3.63 35.08
N ILE A 549 23.49 2.51 35.78
CA ILE A 549 23.12 2.36 37.20
C ILE A 549 23.91 3.37 38.05
N LEU A 550 25.20 3.58 37.77
CA LEU A 550 26.02 4.58 38.48
C LEU A 550 25.60 6.02 38.18
N GLN A 551 25.17 6.31 36.94
CA GLN A 551 24.58 7.60 36.57
C GLN A 551 23.23 7.82 37.26
N TYR A 552 22.40 6.78 37.41
CA TYR A 552 21.14 6.88 38.13
C TYR A 552 21.34 7.36 39.59
N PHE A 553 22.46 6.98 40.22
CA PHE A 553 22.83 7.45 41.56
C PHE A 553 23.26 8.92 41.63
N GLN A 554 23.48 9.62 40.51
CA GLN A 554 23.73 11.07 40.51
C GLN A 554 22.47 11.85 40.91
N HIS A 555 21.28 11.27 40.68
CA HIS A 555 20.00 11.92 40.96
C HIS A 555 19.17 11.20 42.03
N ASN A 556 19.54 9.98 42.41
CA ASN A 556 18.78 9.15 43.35
C ASN A 556 19.69 8.54 44.41
N GLN A 557 19.28 8.54 45.67
CA GLN A 557 20.09 7.98 46.76
C GLN A 557 20.10 6.44 46.78
N PHE A 558 19.00 5.80 46.36
CA PHE A 558 18.82 4.35 46.44
C PHE A 558 18.25 3.80 45.14
N ILE A 559 18.60 2.55 44.82
CA ILE A 559 17.96 1.79 43.75
C ILE A 559 17.55 0.40 44.25
N ALA A 560 16.33 -0.01 43.91
CA ALA A 560 15.84 -1.37 44.16
C ALA A 560 16.08 -2.25 42.94
N VAL A 561 16.19 -3.57 43.13
CA VAL A 561 16.32 -4.54 42.02
C VAL A 561 15.20 -4.36 40.99
N LYS A 562 13.96 -4.13 41.45
CA LYS A 562 12.80 -3.92 40.58
C LYS A 562 12.96 -2.70 39.66
N ILE A 563 13.55 -1.61 40.16
CA ILE A 563 13.81 -0.39 39.37
C ILE A 563 14.84 -0.69 38.28
N VAL A 564 15.87 -1.50 38.57
CA VAL A 564 16.86 -1.93 37.56
C VAL A 564 16.20 -2.82 36.49
N GLN A 565 15.28 -3.71 36.88
CA GLN A 565 14.54 -4.52 35.91
C GLN A 565 13.72 -3.63 34.97
N ASP A 566 13.03 -2.64 35.51
CA ASP A 566 12.13 -1.78 34.75
C ASP A 566 12.93 -0.81 33.86
N LEU A 567 14.04 -0.25 34.35
CA LEU A 567 14.94 0.63 33.58
C LEU A 567 15.52 -0.03 32.32
N PHE A 568 15.86 -1.32 32.40
CA PHE A 568 16.56 -2.02 31.32
C PHE A 568 15.72 -3.11 30.64
N SER A 569 14.47 -3.30 31.07
CA SER A 569 13.59 -4.39 30.61
C SER A 569 14.27 -5.78 30.73
N ILE A 570 14.91 -6.05 31.89
CA ILE A 570 15.66 -7.29 32.15
C ILE A 570 15.06 -8.15 33.27
N SER A 571 15.44 -9.43 33.31
CA SER A 571 15.05 -10.35 34.38
C SER A 571 15.68 -9.99 35.73
N GLU A 572 15.04 -10.41 36.82
CA GLU A 572 15.51 -10.17 38.20
C GLU A 572 16.92 -10.73 38.43
N ILE A 573 17.22 -11.90 37.84
CA ILE A 573 18.53 -12.55 37.92
C ILE A 573 19.60 -11.66 37.26
N THR A 574 19.29 -11.07 36.10
CA THR A 574 20.23 -10.19 35.38
C THR A 574 20.47 -8.90 36.15
N ALA A 575 19.40 -8.29 36.69
CA ALA A 575 19.50 -7.10 37.53
C ALA A 575 20.34 -7.35 38.79
N ASN A 576 20.12 -8.48 39.47
CA ASN A 576 20.92 -8.89 40.63
C ASN A 576 22.39 -9.15 40.27
N ARG A 577 22.66 -9.74 39.09
CA ARG A 577 24.03 -9.96 38.62
C ARG A 577 24.76 -8.64 38.37
N ASP A 578 24.11 -7.68 37.72
CA ASP A 578 24.69 -6.35 37.46
C ASP A 578 24.95 -5.59 38.77
N LEU A 579 24.00 -5.62 39.72
CA LEU A 579 24.16 -5.01 41.05
C LEU A 579 25.22 -5.71 41.92
N ARG A 580 25.32 -7.04 41.85
CA ARG A 580 26.34 -7.81 42.59
C ARG A 580 27.75 -7.52 42.07
N ALA A 581 27.91 -7.36 40.76
CA ALA A 581 29.20 -6.95 40.20
C ALA A 581 29.61 -5.55 40.69
N LEU A 582 28.69 -4.58 40.71
CA LEU A 582 28.95 -3.25 41.26
C LEU A 582 29.27 -3.29 42.77
N LEU A 583 28.58 -4.15 43.52
CA LEU A 583 28.81 -4.37 44.95
C LEU A 583 30.20 -4.96 45.20
N ASN A 584 30.60 -5.97 44.42
CA ASN A 584 31.92 -6.60 44.52
C ASN A 584 33.06 -5.63 44.17
N SER A 585 32.81 -4.66 43.28
CA SER A 585 33.74 -3.58 42.95
C SER A 585 33.72 -2.42 43.95
N ASN A 586 32.97 -2.53 45.06
CA ASN A 586 32.79 -1.47 46.07
C ASN A 586 32.25 -0.13 45.52
N LEU A 587 31.58 -0.14 44.37
CA LEU A 587 30.99 1.06 43.76
C LEU A 587 29.58 1.36 44.32
N VAL A 588 28.91 0.33 44.83
CA VAL A 588 27.63 0.43 45.54
C VAL A 588 27.72 -0.37 46.83
N VAL A 589 26.92 -0.01 47.82
CA VAL A 589 26.74 -0.77 49.06
C VAL A 589 25.28 -1.21 49.19
N ARG A 590 25.08 -2.39 49.78
CA ARG A 590 23.77 -2.98 50.01
C ARG A 590 23.22 -2.50 51.36
N VAL A 591 21.99 -2.02 51.36
CA VAL A 591 21.28 -1.55 52.56
C VAL A 591 19.97 -2.33 52.72
N GLY A 592 19.68 -2.81 53.93
CA GLY A 592 18.48 -3.59 54.24
C GLY A 592 18.56 -5.08 53.89
N GLN A 593 17.50 -5.81 54.21
CA GLN A 593 17.39 -7.26 54.03
C GLN A 593 16.06 -7.66 53.36
N GLY A 594 16.05 -8.83 52.71
CA GLY A 594 14.85 -9.36 52.02
C GLY A 594 14.27 -8.39 50.99
N ARG A 595 12.94 -8.21 51.03
CA ARG A 595 12.19 -7.30 50.14
C ARG A 595 12.55 -5.81 50.30
N ALA A 596 13.13 -5.45 51.45
CA ALA A 596 13.61 -4.10 51.74
C ALA A 596 15.04 -3.85 51.26
N THR A 597 15.69 -4.82 50.58
CA THR A 597 17.04 -4.63 50.04
C THR A 597 17.04 -3.49 49.02
N ARG A 598 17.94 -2.52 49.24
CA ARG A 598 18.27 -1.42 48.34
C ARG A 598 19.79 -1.36 48.16
N TYR A 599 20.22 -0.70 47.11
CA TYR A 599 21.63 -0.40 46.86
C TYR A 599 21.80 1.11 46.84
N MET A 600 22.89 1.61 47.41
CA MET A 600 23.27 3.03 47.37
C MET A 600 24.69 3.17 46.87
N ARG A 601 25.05 4.31 46.28
CA ARG A 601 26.42 4.57 45.82
C ARG A 601 27.38 4.58 47.01
N SER A 602 28.52 3.90 46.85
CA SER A 602 29.60 3.93 47.84
C SER A 602 30.22 5.33 47.89
N SER A 603 30.53 5.84 49.08
CA SER A 603 31.11 7.16 49.29
C SER A 603 32.64 7.20 49.10
N LYS A 604 33.23 6.14 48.53
CA LYS A 604 34.67 5.97 48.32
C LYS A 604 35.12 6.37 46.92
#